data_AF-A0A8C7E7T8-F1
#
_entry.id   AF-A0A8C7E7T8-F1
#
_cell.length_a   1.000
_cell.length_b   1.000
_cell.length_c   1.000
_cell.angle_alpha   90.00
_cell.angle_beta   90.00
_cell.angle_gamma   90.00
#
_symmetry.space_group_name_H-M   'P 1'
#
loop_
_entity.id
_entity.type
_entity.pdbx_description
1 polymer ?
#
loop_
_entity_poly.entity_id
_entity_poly.type
_entity_poly.pdbx_seq_one_letter_code
_entity_poly.pdbx_strand_id
1 'polypeptide(L)'
;MASPVVEKVGCLVRQLRASRKLWLPGLTQVRWSRYSPAYIDPEVNKEIYRKSPEEMSEEDKNKQQLKTIQPVKATESSITSSVFYDPAISRFINMMMKGGDKLLARTIMNQTLEAIKRKQLAKYHEADEEMKEKIECNPYKIFHQAIENCQPVIGLVGIIRGGKKYQVPTPLKISRRRFLAMKWMITECRENKHRRTLMPEKLSNELLEASNNSGNVIKKKHELHKMAEANRAFAHYRWG
;
A
#
# COMPACT_ATOMS: atom_id res chain seq x y z
N MET A 1 -80.76 -19.16 -22.49
CA MET A 1 -80.24 -19.07 -21.11
C MET A 1 -78.92 -19.84 -21.05
N ALA A 2 -77.95 -19.29 -20.31
CA ALA A 2 -76.54 -19.70 -20.15
C ALA A 2 -75.55 -19.03 -21.13
N SER A 3 -74.66 -18.24 -20.53
CA SER A 3 -73.91 -17.10 -21.08
C SER A 3 -72.54 -17.47 -21.69
N PRO A 4 -72.04 -16.70 -22.68
CA PRO A 4 -70.71 -16.88 -23.26
C PRO A 4 -69.66 -16.13 -22.43
N VAL A 5 -69.34 -16.64 -21.23
CA VAL A 5 -68.36 -15.98 -20.33
C VAL A 5 -67.15 -16.86 -20.02
N VAL A 6 -67.18 -18.14 -20.39
CA VAL A 6 -66.12 -19.10 -19.96
C VAL A 6 -64.90 -19.15 -20.89
N GLU A 7 -65.00 -18.66 -22.13
CA GLU A 7 -63.86 -18.67 -23.07
C GLU A 7 -62.96 -17.41 -23.04
N LYS A 8 -63.36 -16.34 -22.36
CA LYS A 8 -62.58 -15.09 -22.33
C LYS A 8 -61.59 -14.97 -21.16
N VAL A 9 -61.59 -15.88 -20.20
CA VAL A 9 -60.68 -15.81 -19.03
C VAL A 9 -59.35 -16.54 -19.29
N GLY A 10 -59.32 -17.50 -20.21
CA GLY A 10 -58.12 -18.29 -20.53
C GLY A 10 -57.06 -17.56 -21.39
N CYS A 11 -57.44 -16.52 -22.13
CA CYS A 11 -56.52 -15.82 -23.03
C CYS A 11 -55.80 -14.63 -22.36
N LEU A 12 -56.42 -14.00 -21.36
CA LEU A 12 -55.87 -12.84 -20.66
C LEU A 12 -54.70 -13.16 -19.72
N VAL A 13 -54.59 -14.41 -19.24
CA VAL A 13 -53.50 -14.83 -18.34
C VAL A 13 -52.20 -15.17 -19.10
N ARG A 14 -52.26 -15.35 -20.42
CA ARG A 14 -51.07 -15.63 -21.26
C ARG A 14 -50.48 -14.40 -21.97
N GLN A 15 -51.21 -13.29 -22.07
CA GLN A 15 -50.70 -12.06 -22.71
C GLN A 15 -50.09 -11.03 -21.75
N LEU A 16 -50.21 -11.22 -20.44
CA LEU A 16 -49.55 -10.35 -19.43
C LEU A 16 -48.19 -10.87 -18.94
N ARG A 17 -47.60 -11.87 -19.64
CA ARG A 17 -46.23 -12.36 -19.39
C ARG A 17 -45.20 -11.82 -20.38
N ALA A 18 -45.54 -10.81 -21.17
CA ALA A 18 -44.60 -10.05 -21.96
C ALA A 18 -44.56 -8.61 -21.42
N SER A 19 -43.34 -8.10 -21.21
CA SER A 19 -43.07 -6.67 -21.03
C SER A 19 -43.19 -6.08 -19.62
N ARG A 20 -42.87 -6.85 -18.59
CA ARG A 20 -42.15 -6.27 -17.44
C ARG A 20 -40.97 -7.18 -17.12
N LYS A 21 -39.88 -7.01 -17.88
CA LYS A 21 -38.56 -7.32 -17.32
C LYS A 21 -38.48 -6.45 -16.06
N LEU A 22 -38.78 -7.02 -14.90
CA LEU A 22 -38.33 -6.42 -13.65
C LEU A 22 -36.85 -6.14 -13.88
N TRP A 23 -36.50 -4.86 -13.86
CA TRP A 23 -35.11 -4.44 -13.77
C TRP A 23 -34.65 -4.86 -12.38
N LEU A 24 -34.46 -6.16 -12.18
CA LEU A 24 -33.57 -6.65 -11.17
C LEU A 24 -32.23 -6.06 -11.59
N PRO A 25 -31.60 -5.20 -10.77
CA PRO A 25 -30.24 -4.79 -11.03
C PRO A 25 -29.44 -6.09 -10.98
N GLY A 26 -29.19 -6.67 -12.16
CA GLY A 26 -28.23 -7.74 -12.29
C GLY A 26 -26.97 -7.21 -11.60
N LEU A 27 -26.39 -8.03 -10.71
CA LEU A 27 -25.06 -7.80 -10.19
C LEU A 27 -24.09 -7.90 -11.37
N THR A 28 -24.11 -6.93 -12.26
CA THR A 28 -23.07 -6.72 -13.25
C THR A 28 -21.82 -6.45 -12.44
N GLN A 29 -20.83 -7.32 -12.54
CA GLN A 29 -19.50 -7.03 -12.00
C GLN A 29 -19.08 -5.67 -12.56
N VAL A 30 -19.11 -4.65 -11.70
CA VAL A 30 -18.77 -3.30 -12.08
C VAL A 30 -17.26 -3.28 -12.29
N ARG A 31 -16.82 -3.47 -13.55
CA ARG A 31 -15.41 -3.31 -13.96
C ARG A 31 -14.91 -1.85 -13.85
N TRP A 32 -15.75 -0.93 -13.38
CA TRP A 32 -15.56 0.51 -13.41
C TRP A 32 -15.67 1.11 -12.00
N SER A 33 -15.05 2.26 -11.77
CA SER A 33 -15.25 3.01 -10.53
C SER A 33 -16.71 3.48 -10.42
N ARG A 34 -17.28 3.42 -9.21
CA ARG A 34 -18.63 3.98 -8.95
C ARG A 34 -18.65 5.51 -8.97
N TYR A 35 -17.52 6.13 -8.66
CA TYR A 35 -17.38 7.58 -8.72
C TYR A 35 -17.15 8.05 -10.15
N SER A 36 -17.83 9.14 -10.53
CA SER A 36 -17.60 9.86 -11.79
C SER A 36 -16.21 10.52 -11.78
N PRO A 37 -15.55 10.70 -12.95
CA PRO A 37 -14.26 11.40 -13.02
C PRO A 37 -14.24 12.82 -12.45
N ALA A 38 -15.40 13.46 -12.32
CA ALA A 38 -15.54 14.78 -11.70
C ALA A 38 -15.31 14.79 -10.17
N TYR A 39 -15.29 13.62 -9.53
CA TYR A 39 -15.12 13.52 -8.08
C TYR A 39 -13.65 13.69 -7.65
N ILE A 40 -13.40 14.60 -6.71
CA ILE A 40 -12.08 14.78 -6.08
C ILE A 40 -11.90 13.79 -4.93
N ASP A 41 -10.67 13.33 -4.72
CA ASP A 41 -10.30 12.60 -3.51
C ASP A 41 -10.37 13.49 -2.25
N PRO A 42 -10.79 12.93 -1.10
CA PRO A 42 -10.94 13.70 0.12
C PRO A 42 -9.58 14.00 0.76
N GLU A 43 -9.42 15.23 1.21
CA GLU A 43 -8.21 15.68 1.90
C GLU A 43 -8.38 15.51 3.42
N VAL A 44 -7.60 14.60 4.01
CA VAL A 44 -7.75 14.17 5.42
C VAL A 44 -6.87 14.94 6.39
N ASN A 45 -5.80 15.60 5.90
CA ASN A 45 -4.90 16.35 6.76
C ASN A 45 -5.60 17.61 7.32
N LYS A 46 -5.78 17.65 8.65
CA LYS A 46 -6.40 18.76 9.37
C LYS A 46 -5.61 20.06 9.28
N GLU A 47 -4.28 19.97 9.17
CA GLU A 47 -3.40 21.14 9.16
C GLU A 47 -3.67 22.05 7.96
N ILE A 48 -4.04 21.46 6.82
CA ILE A 48 -4.34 22.19 5.58
C ILE A 48 -5.51 23.16 5.78
N TYR A 49 -6.50 22.79 6.58
CA TYR A 49 -7.68 23.62 6.85
C TYR A 49 -7.48 24.64 7.96
N ARG A 50 -6.42 24.48 8.78
CA ARG A 50 -6.10 25.40 9.89
C ARG A 50 -5.25 26.59 9.44
N LYS A 51 -4.62 26.51 8.27
CA LYS A 51 -3.80 27.59 7.71
C LYS A 51 -4.65 28.85 7.55
N SER A 52 -4.11 29.98 7.98
CA SER A 52 -4.76 31.28 7.79
C SER A 52 -4.83 31.63 6.29
N PRO A 53 -5.82 32.42 5.83
CA PRO A 53 -5.88 32.85 4.43
C PRO A 53 -4.66 33.65 3.96
N GLU A 54 -3.92 34.24 4.89
CA GLU A 54 -2.70 35.02 4.62
C GLU A 54 -1.50 34.11 4.32
N GLU A 55 -1.41 32.96 5.00
CA GLU A 55 -0.36 31.94 4.77
C GLU A 55 -0.59 31.08 3.52
N MET A 56 -1.77 31.18 2.92
CA MET A 56 -2.21 30.38 1.79
C MET A 56 -1.66 30.93 0.47
N SER A 57 -0.94 30.09 -0.27
CA SER A 57 -0.57 30.35 -1.67
C SER A 57 -1.82 30.62 -2.52
N GLU A 58 -1.69 31.48 -3.53
CA GLU A 58 -2.74 31.76 -4.51
C GLU A 58 -3.26 30.48 -5.17
N GLU A 59 -2.38 29.51 -5.42
CA GLU A 59 -2.77 28.20 -5.97
C GLU A 59 -3.68 27.41 -5.02
N ASP A 60 -3.39 27.44 -3.73
CA ASP A 60 -4.15 26.69 -2.74
C ASP A 60 -5.51 27.35 -2.48
N LYS A 61 -5.58 28.68 -2.57
CA LYS A 61 -6.86 29.43 -2.57
C LYS A 61 -7.71 29.00 -3.76
N ASN A 62 -7.14 28.93 -4.96
CA ASN A 62 -7.84 28.45 -6.16
C ASN A 62 -8.33 27.00 -6.00
N LYS A 63 -7.50 26.11 -5.45
CA LYS A 63 -7.92 24.72 -5.15
C LYS A 63 -9.06 24.66 -4.14
N GLN A 64 -9.05 25.51 -3.11
CA GLN A 64 -10.14 25.58 -2.13
C GLN A 64 -11.45 26.05 -2.79
N GLN A 65 -11.40 27.07 -3.64
CA GLN A 65 -12.57 27.53 -4.40
C GLN A 65 -13.12 26.43 -5.30
N LEU A 66 -12.25 25.70 -6.01
CA LEU A 66 -12.66 24.56 -6.85
C LEU A 66 -13.30 23.43 -6.02
N LYS A 67 -12.78 23.15 -4.82
CA LYS A 67 -13.35 22.15 -3.89
C LYS A 67 -14.76 22.50 -3.43
N THR A 68 -15.14 23.77 -3.40
CA THR A 68 -16.51 24.19 -3.03
C THR A 68 -17.55 23.78 -4.09
N ILE A 69 -17.14 23.75 -5.36
CA ILE A 69 -18.05 23.47 -6.49
C ILE A 69 -18.06 21.97 -6.82
N GLN A 70 -16.89 21.32 -6.73
CA GLN A 70 -16.72 19.94 -7.18
C GLN A 70 -17.17 18.92 -6.11
N PRO A 71 -17.79 17.78 -6.51
CA PRO A 71 -18.17 16.74 -5.57
C PRO A 71 -16.95 16.01 -5.02
N VAL A 72 -16.96 15.70 -3.72
CA VAL A 72 -15.85 15.02 -3.02
C VAL A 72 -16.24 13.57 -2.72
N LYS A 73 -15.30 12.62 -2.89
CA LYS A 73 -15.54 11.21 -2.56
C LYS A 73 -15.62 11.02 -1.05
N ALA A 74 -16.30 9.94 -0.62
CA ALA A 74 -16.25 9.52 0.77
C ALA A 74 -14.82 9.08 1.13
N THR A 75 -14.38 9.42 2.35
CA THR A 75 -13.09 8.97 2.90
C THR A 75 -13.06 7.46 3.08
N GLU A 76 -11.89 6.86 2.81
CA GLU A 76 -11.66 5.46 3.11
C GLU A 76 -11.72 5.20 4.62
N SER A 77 -12.26 4.05 5.03
CA SER A 77 -12.28 3.61 6.44
C SER A 77 -10.87 3.40 7.03
N SER A 78 -9.85 3.29 6.18
CA SER A 78 -8.47 3.06 6.59
C SER A 78 -7.68 4.32 6.90
N ILE A 79 -8.11 5.46 6.35
CA ILE A 79 -7.41 6.75 6.46
C ILE A 79 -8.10 7.55 7.55
N THR A 80 -7.32 8.18 8.42
CA THR A 80 -7.87 8.96 9.55
C THR A 80 -6.99 10.17 9.80
N SER A 81 -7.60 11.25 10.28
CA SER A 81 -6.91 12.48 10.70
C SER A 81 -6.25 12.39 12.09
N SER A 82 -5.90 11.19 12.53
CA SER A 82 -5.28 10.96 13.85
C SER A 82 -3.79 11.30 13.76
N VAL A 83 -3.23 11.87 14.82
CA VAL A 83 -1.79 12.20 14.88
C VAL A 83 -0.93 10.93 14.84
N PHE A 84 -1.45 9.81 15.32
CA PHE A 84 -0.74 8.52 15.31
C PHE A 84 -0.87 7.76 13.98
N TYR A 85 -1.60 8.30 13.00
CA TYR A 85 -1.78 7.64 11.71
C TYR A 85 -0.53 7.80 10.84
N ASP A 86 0.10 6.68 10.51
CA ASP A 86 1.23 6.64 9.58
C ASP A 86 0.83 5.93 8.27
N PRO A 87 0.89 6.63 7.11
CA PRO A 87 0.53 6.05 5.83
C PRO A 87 1.51 4.96 5.37
N ALA A 88 2.78 4.97 5.80
CA ALA A 88 3.75 3.94 5.44
C ALA A 88 3.43 2.62 6.16
N ILE A 89 3.12 2.69 7.46
CA ILE A 89 2.69 1.52 8.25
C ILE A 89 1.35 1.01 7.74
N SER A 90 0.39 1.89 7.45
CA SER A 90 -0.91 1.47 6.88
C SER A 90 -0.73 0.69 5.57
N ARG A 91 0.13 1.17 4.66
CA ARG A 91 0.47 0.44 3.42
C ARG A 91 1.15 -0.89 3.71
N PHE A 92 2.07 -0.94 4.65
CA PHE A 92 2.77 -2.17 5.02
C PHE A 92 1.81 -3.23 5.59
N ILE A 93 0.87 -2.83 6.47
CA ILE A 93 -0.20 -3.69 6.98
C ILE A 93 -1.04 -4.23 5.83
N ASN A 94 -1.45 -3.37 4.88
CA ASN A 94 -2.24 -3.80 3.73
C ASN A 94 -1.47 -4.80 2.83
N MET A 95 -0.15 -4.63 2.65
CA MET A 95 0.69 -5.58 1.91
C MET A 95 0.90 -6.90 2.65
N MET A 96 0.89 -6.88 3.99
CA MET A 96 1.00 -8.06 4.83
C MET A 96 -0.31 -8.84 4.95
N MET A 97 -1.46 -8.18 4.74
CA MET A 97 -2.78 -8.79 4.79
C MET A 97 -2.94 -9.93 3.77
N LYS A 98 -3.64 -10.99 4.17
CA LYS A 98 -4.08 -12.09 3.29
C LYS A 98 -5.57 -12.30 3.50
N GLY A 99 -6.31 -12.68 2.45
CA GLY A 99 -7.73 -13.02 2.55
C GLY A 99 -8.68 -11.88 2.96
N GLY A 100 -8.20 -10.64 3.10
CA GLY A 100 -8.98 -9.52 3.64
C GLY A 100 -8.90 -9.35 5.16
N ASP A 101 -8.12 -10.19 5.86
CA ASP A 101 -8.02 -10.19 7.33
C ASP A 101 -7.15 -9.06 7.86
N LYS A 102 -7.70 -7.84 7.85
CA LYS A 102 -6.96 -6.65 8.28
C LYS A 102 -6.67 -6.62 9.78
N LEU A 103 -7.56 -7.20 10.59
CA LEU A 103 -7.39 -7.28 12.05
C LEU A 103 -6.14 -8.09 12.40
N LEU A 104 -5.98 -9.27 11.80
CA LEU A 104 -4.80 -10.11 12.01
C LEU A 104 -3.52 -9.41 11.58
N ALA A 105 -3.51 -8.78 10.39
CA ALA A 105 -2.35 -8.05 9.90
C ALA A 105 -1.97 -6.87 10.83
N ARG A 106 -2.97 -6.15 11.35
CA ARG A 106 -2.77 -5.07 12.33
C ARG A 106 -2.22 -5.60 13.64
N THR A 107 -2.74 -6.71 14.16
CA THR A 107 -2.25 -7.34 15.40
C THR A 107 -0.79 -7.76 15.26
N ILE A 108 -0.41 -8.40 14.13
CA ILE A 108 0.98 -8.76 13.86
C ILE A 108 1.88 -7.53 13.84
N MET A 109 1.46 -6.46 13.17
CA MET A 109 2.25 -5.23 13.12
C MET A 109 2.42 -4.59 14.51
N ASN A 110 1.35 -4.54 15.31
CA ASN A 110 1.41 -4.02 16.68
C ASN A 110 2.37 -4.83 17.55
N GLN A 111 2.28 -6.17 17.50
CA GLN A 111 3.20 -7.08 18.19
C GLN A 111 4.65 -6.90 17.71
N THR A 112 4.86 -6.59 16.43
CA THR A 112 6.20 -6.34 15.88
C THR A 112 6.78 -5.05 16.46
N LEU A 113 6.02 -3.94 16.43
CA LEU A 113 6.46 -2.66 16.99
C LEU A 113 6.73 -2.77 18.49
N GLU A 114 5.91 -3.52 19.20
CA GLU A 114 6.12 -3.85 20.61
C GLU A 114 7.41 -4.64 20.83
N ALA A 115 7.65 -5.70 20.04
CA ALA A 115 8.86 -6.51 20.13
C ALA A 115 10.13 -5.68 19.86
N ILE A 116 10.11 -4.79 18.86
CA ILE A 116 11.22 -3.86 18.57
C ILE A 116 11.48 -2.97 19.78
N LYS A 117 10.43 -2.36 20.33
CA LYS A 117 10.54 -1.47 21.50
C LYS A 117 11.12 -2.20 22.72
N ARG A 118 10.61 -3.41 23.02
CA ARG A 118 11.11 -4.24 24.13
C ARG A 118 12.59 -4.60 23.95
N LYS A 119 13.01 -5.02 22.75
CA LYS A 119 14.41 -5.36 22.45
C LYS A 119 15.35 -4.16 22.56
N GLN A 120 14.93 -3.01 22.06
CA GLN A 120 15.73 -1.78 22.16
C GLN A 120 15.84 -1.28 23.59
N LEU A 121 14.76 -1.35 24.38
CA LEU A 121 14.82 -1.00 25.80
C LEU A 121 15.73 -1.95 26.58
N ALA A 122 15.66 -3.27 26.34
CA ALA A 122 16.58 -4.22 26.96
C ALA A 122 18.04 -3.86 26.63
N LYS A 123 18.35 -3.61 25.36
CA LYS A 123 19.67 -3.16 24.91
C LYS A 123 20.09 -1.84 25.55
N TYR A 124 19.17 -0.89 25.71
CA TYR A 124 19.43 0.40 26.33
C TYR A 124 19.78 0.26 27.83
N HIS A 125 19.09 -0.62 28.54
CA HIS A 125 19.34 -0.84 29.97
C HIS A 125 20.65 -1.60 30.22
N GLU A 126 21.05 -2.48 29.31
CA GLU A 126 22.31 -3.24 29.39
C GLU A 126 23.54 -2.45 28.94
N ALA A 127 23.37 -1.33 28.22
CA ALA A 127 24.45 -0.55 27.64
C ALA A 127 25.12 0.43 28.63
N ASP A 128 26.36 0.82 28.33
CA ASP A 128 27.08 1.91 29.01
C ASP A 128 26.51 3.30 28.64
N GLU A 129 26.82 4.32 29.43
CA GLU A 129 26.28 5.69 29.24
C GLU A 129 26.56 6.26 27.85
N GLU A 130 27.76 6.06 27.29
CA GLU A 130 28.11 6.53 25.94
C GLU A 130 27.32 5.84 24.82
N MET A 131 26.92 4.58 25.04
CA MET A 131 26.18 3.80 24.05
C MET A 131 24.68 4.06 24.14
N LYS A 132 24.16 4.44 25.31
CA LYS A 132 22.74 4.77 25.51
C LYS A 132 22.28 5.88 24.58
N GLU A 133 23.08 6.93 24.39
CA GLU A 133 22.74 8.05 23.52
C GLU A 133 22.59 7.65 22.04
N LYS A 134 23.31 6.61 21.61
CA LYS A 134 23.28 6.10 20.23
C LYS A 134 22.12 5.14 19.95
N ILE A 135 21.45 4.64 21.01
CA ILE A 135 20.41 3.64 20.89
C ILE A 135 19.06 4.33 20.65
N GLU A 136 18.52 4.17 19.44
CA GLU A 136 17.19 4.63 19.10
C GLU A 136 16.11 3.68 19.65
N CYS A 137 15.31 4.15 20.61
CA CYS A 137 14.24 3.35 21.21
C CYS A 137 12.89 3.48 20.49
N ASN A 138 12.75 4.40 19.53
CA ASN A 138 11.48 4.63 18.85
C ASN A 138 11.27 3.65 17.68
N PRO A 139 10.30 2.71 17.77
CA PRO A 139 10.11 1.68 16.74
C PRO A 139 9.63 2.25 15.41
N TYR A 140 8.96 3.41 15.40
CA TYR A 140 8.52 4.06 14.16
C TYR A 140 9.72 4.60 13.38
N LYS A 141 10.66 5.28 14.04
CA LYS A 141 11.89 5.77 13.41
C LYS A 141 12.72 4.62 12.84
N ILE A 142 12.90 3.55 13.62
CA ILE A 142 13.59 2.33 13.18
C ILE A 142 12.91 1.76 11.92
N PHE A 143 11.58 1.65 11.93
CA PHE A 143 10.84 1.13 10.78
C PHE A 143 11.07 1.97 9.51
N HIS A 144 10.98 3.30 9.60
CA HIS A 144 11.25 4.18 8.47
C HIS A 144 12.69 4.06 7.98
N GLN A 145 13.66 4.10 8.89
CA GLN A 145 15.07 3.97 8.57
C GLN A 145 15.37 2.62 7.89
N ALA A 146 14.83 1.52 8.42
CA ALA A 146 14.99 0.19 7.84
C ALA A 146 14.44 0.13 6.41
N ILE A 147 13.24 0.68 6.17
CA ILE A 147 12.64 0.71 4.84
C ILE A 147 13.45 1.61 3.90
N GLU A 148 13.99 2.74 4.35
CA GLU A 148 14.89 3.60 3.57
C GLU A 148 16.18 2.89 3.18
N ASN A 149 16.83 2.22 4.13
CA ASN A 149 18.03 1.43 3.87
C ASN A 149 17.77 0.30 2.86
N CYS A 150 16.60 -0.34 2.92
CA CYS A 150 16.21 -1.41 1.98
C CYS A 150 15.83 -0.91 0.57
N GLN A 151 15.63 0.39 0.36
CA GLN A 151 15.20 0.90 -0.95
C GLN A 151 16.31 0.76 -2.01
N PRO A 152 16.06 0.08 -3.15
CA PRO A 152 16.98 0.06 -4.28
C PRO A 152 16.82 1.34 -5.11
N VAL A 153 17.93 1.98 -5.48
CA VAL A 153 17.91 3.20 -6.33
C VAL A 153 17.68 2.85 -7.80
N ILE A 154 18.42 1.86 -8.30
CA ILE A 154 18.36 1.37 -9.68
C ILE A 154 17.66 0.01 -9.68
N GLY A 155 16.88 -0.25 -10.72
CA GLY A 155 16.24 -1.53 -11.02
C GLY A 155 16.75 -2.09 -12.34
N LEU A 156 16.34 -3.32 -12.65
CA LEU A 156 16.58 -3.94 -13.95
C LEU A 156 15.25 -4.15 -14.66
N VAL A 157 15.18 -3.78 -15.94
CA VAL A 157 14.02 -3.97 -16.80
C VAL A 157 14.43 -4.90 -17.94
N GLY A 158 13.65 -5.96 -18.16
CA GLY A 158 13.86 -6.86 -19.29
C GLY A 158 13.40 -6.22 -20.60
N ILE A 159 14.31 -5.92 -21.51
CA ILE A 159 14.02 -5.37 -22.85
C ILE A 159 14.40 -6.41 -23.90
N ILE A 160 13.52 -6.61 -24.89
CA ILE A 160 13.76 -7.52 -26.01
C ILE A 160 14.28 -6.71 -27.19
N ARG A 161 15.49 -7.04 -27.68
CA ARG A 161 16.09 -6.44 -28.87
C ARG A 161 16.76 -7.54 -29.70
N GLY A 162 16.45 -7.57 -31.00
CA GLY A 162 17.01 -8.58 -31.93
C GLY A 162 16.80 -10.03 -31.46
N GLY A 163 15.63 -10.33 -30.89
CA GLY A 163 15.30 -11.67 -30.37
C GLY A 163 15.94 -12.08 -29.04
N LYS A 164 16.85 -11.27 -28.47
CA LYS A 164 17.48 -11.52 -27.15
C LYS A 164 16.87 -10.64 -26.07
N LYS A 165 16.79 -11.15 -24.84
CA LYS A 165 16.34 -10.42 -23.64
C LYS A 165 17.55 -9.84 -22.92
N TYR A 166 17.60 -8.53 -22.77
CA TYR A 166 18.63 -7.81 -22.01
C TYR A 166 18.06 -7.30 -20.70
N GLN A 167 18.86 -7.35 -19.64
CA GLN A 167 18.54 -6.69 -18.37
C GLN A 167 19.11 -5.28 -18.42
N VAL A 168 18.23 -4.29 -18.59
CA VAL A 168 18.63 -2.90 -18.77
C VAL A 168 18.48 -2.16 -17.45
N PRO A 169 19.55 -1.54 -16.92
CA PRO A 169 19.47 -0.77 -15.69
C PRO A 169 18.60 0.48 -15.88
N THR A 170 17.65 0.70 -14.98
CA THR A 170 16.67 1.80 -15.06
C THR A 170 16.49 2.44 -13.68
N PRO A 171 16.53 3.78 -13.54
CA PRO A 171 16.28 4.44 -12.27
C PRO A 171 14.83 4.24 -11.83
N LEU A 172 14.62 3.90 -10.54
CA LEU A 172 13.29 3.61 -10.03
C LEU A 172 12.61 4.86 -9.47
N LYS A 173 11.30 4.99 -9.71
CA LYS A 173 10.44 5.99 -9.05
C LYS A 173 10.32 5.67 -7.55
N ILE A 174 10.22 6.69 -6.69
CA ILE A 174 10.19 6.55 -5.22
C ILE A 174 9.10 5.58 -4.76
N SER A 175 7.89 5.67 -5.34
CA SER A 175 6.78 4.74 -5.05
C SER A 175 7.16 3.28 -5.31
N ARG A 176 7.88 3.01 -6.40
CA ARG A 176 8.35 1.67 -6.76
C ARG A 176 9.46 1.18 -5.83
N ARG A 177 10.39 2.06 -5.42
CA ARG A 177 11.46 1.71 -4.46
C ARG A 177 10.87 1.28 -3.12
N ARG A 178 9.95 2.10 -2.57
CA ARG A 178 9.25 1.80 -1.31
C ARG A 178 8.48 0.48 -1.40
N PHE A 179 7.77 0.26 -2.50
CA PHE A 179 7.05 -1.00 -2.73
C PHE A 179 7.99 -2.22 -2.75
N LEU A 180 9.14 -2.14 -3.44
CA LEU A 180 10.11 -3.23 -3.48
C LEU A 180 10.70 -3.52 -2.10
N ALA A 181 11.07 -2.49 -1.34
CA ALA A 181 11.58 -2.64 0.02
C ALA A 181 10.57 -3.36 0.94
N MET A 182 9.33 -2.87 0.99
CA MET A 182 8.26 -3.49 1.78
C MET A 182 7.97 -4.92 1.33
N LYS A 183 7.93 -5.16 0.02
CA LYS A 183 7.68 -6.50 -0.55
C LYS A 183 8.80 -7.46 -0.17
N TRP A 184 10.06 -7.07 -0.34
CA TRP A 184 11.20 -7.95 0.00
C TRP A 184 11.25 -8.28 1.48
N MET A 185 10.96 -7.31 2.36
CA MET A 185 10.87 -7.55 3.79
C MET A 185 9.78 -8.59 4.13
N ILE A 186 8.55 -8.39 3.62
CA ILE A 186 7.44 -9.33 3.85
C ILE A 186 7.74 -10.71 3.27
N THR A 187 8.34 -10.78 2.08
CA THR A 187 8.70 -12.03 1.42
C THR A 187 9.77 -12.79 2.21
N GLU A 188 10.86 -12.12 2.60
CA GLU A 188 11.93 -12.73 3.42
C GLU A 188 11.35 -13.34 4.69
N CYS A 189 10.57 -12.56 5.44
CA CYS A 189 10.04 -13.01 6.72
C CYS A 189 9.02 -14.15 6.59
N ARG A 190 8.41 -14.30 5.41
CA ARG A 190 7.47 -15.39 5.12
C ARG A 190 8.17 -16.67 4.66
N GLU A 191 9.19 -16.54 3.82
CA GLU A 191 9.87 -17.67 3.18
C GLU A 191 10.97 -18.26 4.07
N ASN A 192 11.77 -17.41 4.73
CA ASN A 192 12.99 -17.82 5.44
C ASN A 192 12.81 -17.97 6.95
N LYS A 193 11.58 -17.95 7.46
CA LYS A 193 11.34 -18.14 8.89
C LYS A 193 11.39 -19.62 9.27
N HIS A 194 11.97 -19.91 10.42
CA HIS A 194 11.84 -21.24 11.00
C HIS A 194 10.39 -21.50 11.41
N ARG A 195 9.91 -22.74 11.26
CA ARG A 195 8.48 -23.07 11.48
C ARG A 195 7.96 -22.68 12.86
N ARG A 196 8.82 -22.73 13.88
CA ARG A 196 8.49 -22.37 15.27
C ARG A 196 8.56 -20.87 15.55
N THR A 197 9.24 -20.09 14.71
CA THR A 197 9.37 -18.64 14.93
C THR A 197 8.10 -17.91 14.52
N LEU A 198 7.61 -17.04 15.40
CA LEU A 198 6.43 -16.23 15.14
C LEU A 198 6.76 -15.10 14.16
N MET A 199 5.77 -14.68 13.37
CA MET A 199 5.94 -13.60 12.39
C MET A 199 6.43 -12.28 13.00
N PRO A 200 5.86 -11.78 14.12
CA PRO A 200 6.30 -10.52 14.71
C PRO A 200 7.76 -10.55 15.17
N GLU A 201 8.21 -11.69 15.69
CA GLU A 201 9.56 -11.86 16.18
C GLU A 201 10.58 -11.81 15.04
N LYS A 202 10.36 -12.61 13.98
CA LYS A 202 11.23 -12.59 12.79
C LYS A 202 11.25 -11.22 12.12
N LEU A 203 10.08 -10.58 11.97
CA LEU A 203 9.96 -9.25 11.35
C LEU A 203 10.68 -8.19 12.21
N SER A 204 10.57 -8.26 13.53
CA SER A 204 11.31 -7.35 14.42
C SER A 204 12.83 -7.47 14.26
N ASN A 205 13.36 -8.70 14.13
CA ASN A 205 14.79 -8.93 13.92
C ASN A 205 15.27 -8.36 12.58
N GLU A 206 14.56 -8.67 11.49
CA GLU A 206 14.93 -8.19 10.16
C GLU A 206 14.87 -6.66 10.06
N LEU A 207 13.89 -6.01 10.71
CA LEU A 207 13.85 -4.54 10.75
C LEU A 207 15.05 -3.95 11.52
N LEU A 208 15.46 -4.58 12.61
CA LEU A 208 16.63 -4.14 13.39
C LEU A 208 17.95 -4.38 12.65
N GLU A 209 18.08 -5.47 11.92
CA GLU A 209 19.23 -5.73 11.06
C GLU A 209 19.26 -4.73 9.90
N ALA A 210 18.13 -4.54 9.22
CA ALA A 210 18.01 -3.61 8.10
C ALA A 210 18.28 -2.14 8.50
N SER A 211 17.88 -1.71 9.70
CA SER A 211 18.21 -0.37 10.21
C SER A 211 19.72 -0.18 10.37
N ASN A 212 20.45 -1.26 10.67
CA ASN A 212 21.92 -1.27 10.78
C ASN A 212 22.63 -1.64 9.47
N ASN A 213 21.93 -1.55 8.32
CA ASN A 213 22.45 -1.94 6.99
C ASN A 213 22.94 -3.39 6.91
N SER A 214 22.40 -4.28 7.74
CA SER A 214 22.67 -5.71 7.71
C SER A 214 21.38 -6.50 7.40
N GLY A 215 21.49 -7.83 7.35
CA GLY A 215 20.36 -8.71 7.07
C GLY A 215 20.20 -9.08 5.59
N ASN A 216 19.28 -10.01 5.34
CA ASN A 216 19.14 -10.64 4.02
C ASN A 216 18.50 -9.71 2.98
N VAL A 217 17.60 -8.82 3.42
CA VAL A 217 16.96 -7.85 2.54
C VAL A 217 17.98 -6.84 1.97
N ILE A 218 18.95 -6.41 2.80
CA ILE A 218 20.02 -5.51 2.36
C ILE A 218 20.97 -6.23 1.40
N LYS A 219 21.32 -7.50 1.65
CA LYS A 219 22.08 -8.31 0.70
C LYS A 219 21.39 -8.37 -0.67
N LYS A 220 20.08 -8.60 -0.71
CA LYS A 220 19.28 -8.62 -1.93
C LYS A 220 19.30 -7.28 -2.69
N LYS A 221 19.27 -6.16 -1.97
CA LYS A 221 19.47 -4.82 -2.57
C LYS A 221 20.84 -4.71 -3.22
N HIS A 222 21.90 -5.12 -2.52
CA HIS A 222 23.27 -5.07 -3.04
C HIS A 222 23.48 -5.98 -4.25
N GLU A 223 22.94 -7.19 -4.24
CA GLU A 223 22.98 -8.11 -5.40
C GLU A 223 22.33 -7.47 -6.63
N LEU A 224 21.18 -6.83 -6.45
CA LEU A 224 20.51 -6.12 -7.53
C LEU A 224 21.36 -4.96 -8.06
N HIS A 225 22.03 -4.21 -7.18
CA HIS A 225 22.92 -3.11 -7.59
C HIS A 225 24.16 -3.61 -8.33
N LYS A 226 24.80 -4.69 -7.86
CA LYS A 226 25.91 -5.34 -8.56
C LYS A 226 25.51 -5.82 -9.95
N MET A 227 24.32 -6.41 -10.08
CA MET A 227 23.79 -6.87 -11.36
C MET A 227 23.45 -5.69 -12.30
N ALA A 228 22.96 -4.57 -11.76
CA ALA A 228 22.74 -3.35 -12.52
C ALA A 228 24.05 -2.72 -13.01
N GLU A 229 25.09 -2.72 -12.17
CA GLU A 229 26.41 -2.21 -12.49
C GLU A 229 27.09 -3.05 -13.60
N ALA A 230 27.03 -4.38 -13.49
CA ALA A 230 27.54 -5.28 -14.52
C ALA A 230 26.90 -5.03 -15.90
N ASN A 231 25.61 -4.66 -15.91
CA ASN A 231 24.84 -4.40 -17.13
C ASN A 231 24.80 -2.92 -17.55
N ARG A 232 25.68 -2.06 -16.98
CA ARG A 232 25.69 -0.62 -17.28
C ARG A 232 25.77 -0.29 -18.77
N ALA A 233 26.46 -1.12 -19.55
CA ALA A 233 26.64 -0.92 -20.98
C ALA A 233 25.30 -0.93 -21.74
N PHE A 234 24.31 -1.69 -21.27
CA PHE A 234 22.99 -1.79 -21.91
C PHE A 234 22.05 -0.63 -21.57
N ALA A 235 22.47 0.37 -20.79
CA ALA A 235 21.65 1.52 -20.44
C ALA A 235 21.08 2.27 -21.66
N HIS A 236 21.82 2.27 -22.78
CA HIS A 236 21.39 2.89 -24.04
C HIS A 236 20.17 2.21 -24.70
N TYR A 237 19.85 0.96 -24.33
CA TYR A 237 18.62 0.30 -24.79
C TYR A 237 17.36 0.84 -24.15
N ARG A 238 17.47 1.77 -23.19
CA ARG A 238 16.34 2.50 -22.63
C ARG A 238 15.94 3.63 -23.59
N TRP A 239 14.95 3.38 -24.43
CA TRP A 239 14.27 4.39 -25.22
C TRP A 239 12.92 4.65 -24.51
N GLY A 240 12.83 5.77 -23.78
CA GLY A 240 11.76 6.07 -22.81
C GLY A 240 12.32 6.45 -21.44
#